data_AF-A0A6A6RN72-F1
#
_entry.id   AF-A0A6A6RN72-F1
#
_cell.length_a   1.000
_cell.length_b   1.000
_cell.length_c   1.000
_cell.angle_alpha   90.00
_cell.angle_beta   90.00
_cell.angle_gamma   90.00
#
_symmetry.space_group_name_H-M   'P 1'
#
loop_
_entity.id
_entity.type
_entity.pdbx_description
1 polymer ?
#
loop_
_entity_poly.entity_id
_entity_poly.type
_entity_poly.pdbx_seq_one_letter_code
_entity_poly.pdbx_strand_id
1 'polypeptide(L)'
;MWLGAILPYVVLLNGVLAQQTLMDRLPDCAVKCFEATLPTTTCAPTDLNCLCLDEPFGLAVAGCNALNCTVVQTMSAMNETYAACGIPVHSQSAEMIGVTAAFGGLAVIMVVIRLMDRGISSAAKLGWDDLLIGASGVRERETHLPNHRNAYADSSLNRSHRSSKTCQSSSVQ
;
A
#
# COMPACT_ATOMS: atom_id res chain seq x y z
N MET A 1 7.60 -2.30 -51.11
CA MET A 1 6.92 -3.46 -50.46
C MET A 1 7.84 -4.32 -49.58
N TRP A 2 8.99 -3.83 -49.08
CA TRP A 2 9.87 -4.59 -48.15
C TRP A 2 9.87 -4.06 -46.70
N LEU A 3 9.17 -2.94 -46.41
CA LEU A 3 9.11 -2.33 -45.07
C LEU A 3 8.08 -3.00 -44.13
N GLY A 4 7.15 -3.80 -44.66
CA GLY A 4 6.08 -4.43 -43.88
C GLY A 4 6.50 -5.69 -43.10
N ALA A 5 7.61 -6.32 -43.49
CA ALA A 5 8.10 -7.55 -42.85
C ALA A 5 9.10 -7.29 -41.70
N ILE A 6 9.63 -6.07 -41.59
CA ILE A 6 10.66 -5.70 -40.60
C ILE A 6 9.99 -5.35 -39.25
N LEU A 7 8.81 -4.73 -39.29
CA LEU A 7 8.01 -4.37 -38.12
C LEU A 7 7.66 -5.56 -37.20
N PRO A 8 7.16 -6.71 -37.68
CA PRO A 8 6.86 -7.84 -36.80
C PRO A 8 8.12 -8.50 -36.23
N TYR A 9 9.25 -8.46 -36.94
CA TYR A 9 10.51 -9.05 -36.48
C TYR A 9 11.14 -8.25 -35.34
N VAL A 10 11.04 -6.92 -35.39
CA VAL A 10 11.51 -6.04 -34.31
C VAL A 10 10.64 -6.18 -33.06
N VAL A 11 9.33 -6.40 -33.19
CA VAL A 11 8.43 -6.63 -32.04
C VAL A 11 8.75 -7.93 -31.30
N LEU A 12 9.10 -9.01 -32.03
CA LEU A 12 9.45 -10.30 -31.41
C LEU A 12 10.83 -10.29 -30.70
N LEU A 13 11.79 -9.50 -31.18
CA LEU A 13 13.13 -9.40 -30.59
C LEU A 13 13.18 -8.58 -29.29
N ASN A 14 12.26 -7.63 -29.09
CA ASN A 14 12.25 -6.77 -27.90
C ASN A 14 11.67 -7.45 -26.64
N GLY A 15 11.06 -8.63 -26.77
CA GLY A 15 10.43 -9.34 -25.64
C GLY A 15 11.39 -10.10 -24.72
N VAL A 16 12.67 -10.27 -25.12
CA VAL A 16 13.60 -11.19 -24.44
C VAL A 16 14.50 -10.51 -23.39
N LEU A 17 14.56 -9.18 -23.31
CA LEU A 17 15.64 -8.52 -22.54
C LEU A 17 15.23 -7.82 -21.23
N ALA A 18 14.20 -8.30 -20.55
CA ALA A 18 13.87 -7.83 -19.20
C ALA A 18 14.18 -8.89 -18.13
N GLN A 19 15.38 -9.48 -18.15
CA GLN A 19 15.85 -10.27 -17.01
C GLN A 19 16.47 -9.31 -15.99
N GLN A 20 15.63 -8.65 -15.18
CA GLN A 20 16.14 -7.94 -14.01
C GLN A 20 16.52 -8.98 -12.96
N THR A 21 17.77 -8.94 -12.51
CA THR A 21 18.21 -9.71 -11.35
C THR A 21 17.48 -9.18 -10.13
N LEU A 22 16.36 -9.83 -9.78
CA LEU A 22 15.52 -9.51 -8.61
C LEU A 22 16.35 -9.27 -7.34
N MET A 23 17.43 -10.04 -7.17
CA MET A 23 18.33 -9.98 -6.02
C MET A 23 19.06 -8.63 -5.85
N ASP A 24 19.27 -7.87 -6.93
CA ASP A 24 19.98 -6.58 -6.87
C ASP A 24 19.07 -5.43 -6.42
N ARG A 25 17.75 -5.56 -6.66
CA ARG A 25 16.73 -4.58 -6.28
C ARG A 25 16.12 -4.85 -4.91
N LEU A 26 16.39 -6.01 -4.33
CA LEU A 26 15.76 -6.44 -3.09
C LEU A 26 16.56 -5.95 -1.87
N PRO A 27 15.89 -5.47 -0.79
CA PRO A 27 16.59 -5.11 0.44
C PRO A 27 17.24 -6.34 1.10
N ASP A 28 18.36 -6.15 1.81
CA ASP A 28 19.18 -7.23 2.41
C ASP A 28 18.38 -8.26 3.22
N CYS A 29 17.35 -7.82 3.93
CA CYS A 29 16.49 -8.72 4.73
C CYS A 29 15.69 -9.69 3.86
N ALA A 30 15.14 -9.19 2.75
CA ALA A 30 14.35 -10.00 1.84
C ALA A 30 15.23 -10.96 1.05
N VAL A 31 16.48 -10.60 0.71
CA VAL A 31 17.44 -11.53 0.08
C VAL A 31 17.69 -12.75 0.97
N LYS A 32 17.92 -12.55 2.28
CA LYS A 32 18.09 -13.65 3.24
C LYS A 32 16.84 -14.54 3.33
N CYS A 33 15.65 -13.95 3.27
CA CYS A 33 14.41 -14.70 3.28
C CYS A 33 14.20 -15.52 1.99
N PHE A 34 14.58 -14.96 0.84
CA PHE A 34 14.60 -15.70 -0.42
C PHE A 34 15.52 -16.91 -0.33
N GLU A 35 16.77 -16.74 0.11
CA GLU A 35 17.74 -17.84 0.25
C GLU A 35 17.25 -18.93 1.23
N ALA A 36 16.64 -18.54 2.34
CA ALA A 36 16.09 -19.46 3.33
C ALA A 36 14.90 -20.29 2.81
N THR A 37 14.18 -19.78 1.80
CA THR A 37 12.97 -20.40 1.24
C THR A 37 13.20 -21.09 -0.10
N LEU A 38 14.37 -20.91 -0.74
CA LEU A 38 14.78 -21.71 -1.90
C LEU A 38 14.57 -23.23 -1.75
N PRO A 39 14.87 -23.89 -0.62
CA PRO A 39 14.67 -25.34 -0.48
C PRO A 39 13.20 -25.77 -0.45
N THR A 40 12.23 -24.84 -0.34
CA THR A 40 10.80 -25.19 -0.37
C THR A 40 10.26 -25.35 -1.78
N THR A 41 11.04 -25.01 -2.82
CA THR A 41 10.63 -25.05 -4.22
C THR A 41 11.44 -26.07 -5.01
N THR A 42 10.89 -26.55 -6.12
CA THR A 42 11.59 -27.38 -7.09
C THR A 42 12.15 -26.57 -8.27
N CYS A 43 11.92 -25.25 -8.28
CA CYS A 43 12.35 -24.34 -9.33
C CYS A 43 13.83 -23.97 -9.20
N ALA A 44 14.49 -23.70 -10.32
CA ALA A 44 15.86 -23.17 -10.31
C ALA A 44 15.86 -21.71 -9.80
N PRO A 45 16.86 -21.29 -8.99
CA PRO A 45 16.91 -19.94 -8.40
C PRO A 45 17.05 -18.82 -9.45
N THR A 46 17.43 -19.15 -10.68
CA THR A 46 17.54 -18.22 -11.80
C THR A 46 16.25 -18.13 -12.63
N ASP A 47 15.29 -19.02 -12.39
CA ASP A 47 14.06 -19.15 -13.18
C ASP A 47 12.92 -18.39 -12.51
N LEU A 48 12.97 -17.06 -12.64
CA LEU A 48 12.00 -16.14 -12.06
C LEU A 48 10.55 -16.50 -12.42
N ASN A 49 10.31 -16.95 -13.66
CA ASN A 49 8.97 -17.32 -14.09
C ASN A 49 8.44 -18.54 -13.30
N CYS A 50 9.27 -19.54 -13.04
CA CYS A 50 8.91 -20.69 -12.21
C CYS A 50 8.64 -20.27 -10.76
N LEU A 51 9.50 -19.42 -10.18
CA LEU A 51 9.34 -18.91 -8.81
C LEU A 51 8.05 -18.09 -8.64
N CYS A 52 7.67 -17.29 -9.63
CA CYS A 52 6.48 -16.46 -9.58
C CYS A 52 5.17 -17.25 -9.72
N LEU A 53 5.20 -18.43 -10.35
CA LEU A 53 4.05 -19.32 -10.46
C LEU A 53 3.87 -20.24 -9.24
N ASP A 54 4.91 -20.39 -8.43
CA ASP A 54 4.92 -21.28 -7.29
C ASP A 54 4.29 -20.60 -6.05
N GLU A 55 3.00 -20.86 -5.82
CA GLU A 55 2.25 -20.31 -4.69
C GLU A 55 2.85 -20.62 -3.30
N PRO A 56 3.31 -21.86 -2.99
CA PRO A 56 3.87 -22.14 -1.68
C PRO A 56 5.20 -21.42 -1.45
N PHE A 57 6.00 -21.21 -2.49
CA PHE A 57 7.18 -20.35 -2.40
C PHE A 57 6.84 -18.91 -2.05
N GLY A 58 5.90 -18.30 -2.79
CA GLY A 58 5.48 -16.92 -2.56
C GLY A 58 4.95 -16.70 -1.14
N LEU A 59 4.19 -17.66 -0.60
CA LEU A 59 3.71 -17.64 0.78
C LEU A 59 4.84 -17.80 1.80
N ALA A 60 5.81 -18.67 1.55
CA ALA A 60 6.95 -18.87 2.44
C ALA A 60 7.85 -17.62 2.52
N VAL A 61 8.14 -16.99 1.36
CA VAL A 61 8.88 -15.72 1.29
C VAL A 61 8.12 -14.60 2.00
N ALA A 62 6.81 -14.46 1.74
CA ALA A 62 5.97 -13.46 2.39
C ALA A 62 5.91 -13.66 3.91
N GLY A 63 5.82 -14.91 4.37
CA GLY A 63 5.86 -15.27 5.78
C GLY A 63 7.20 -14.92 6.44
N CYS A 64 8.32 -15.23 5.77
CA CYS A 64 9.64 -14.87 6.26
C CYS A 64 9.82 -13.35 6.35
N ASN A 65 9.40 -12.61 5.32
CA ASN A 65 9.47 -11.15 5.30
C ASN A 65 8.59 -10.51 6.39
N ALA A 66 7.42 -11.08 6.67
CA ALA A 66 6.53 -10.59 7.72
C ALA A 66 7.10 -10.81 9.13
N LEU A 67 7.88 -11.87 9.34
CA LEU A 67 8.45 -12.22 10.64
C LEU A 67 9.79 -11.54 10.92
N ASN A 68 10.65 -11.39 9.91
CA ASN A 68 12.04 -10.96 10.09
C ASN A 68 12.32 -9.54 9.58
N CYS A 69 11.52 -9.01 8.66
CA CYS A 69 11.79 -7.72 8.02
C CYS A 69 10.89 -6.61 8.54
N THR A 70 11.39 -5.37 8.42
CA THR A 70 10.58 -4.19 8.75
C THR A 70 9.46 -3.99 7.73
N VAL A 71 8.35 -3.37 8.16
CA VAL A 71 7.18 -3.11 7.29
C VAL A 71 7.55 -2.39 5.99
N VAL A 72 8.52 -1.47 6.05
CA VAL A 72 9.00 -0.71 4.88
C VAL A 72 9.78 -1.60 3.91
N GLN A 73 10.67 -2.45 4.44
CA GLN A 73 11.43 -3.40 3.64
C GLN A 73 10.50 -4.46 3.02
N THR A 74 9.50 -4.92 3.75
CA THR A 74 8.52 -5.87 3.23
C THR A 74 7.70 -5.27 2.10
N MET A 75 7.22 -4.03 2.23
CA MET A 75 6.47 -3.35 1.18
C MET A 75 7.31 -3.07 -0.07
N SER A 76 8.56 -2.63 0.09
CA SER A 76 9.47 -2.41 -1.03
C SER A 76 9.87 -3.71 -1.71
N ALA A 77 10.19 -4.76 -0.95
CA ALA A 77 10.47 -6.09 -1.49
C ALA A 77 9.29 -6.63 -2.29
N MET A 78 8.06 -6.49 -1.79
CA MET A 78 6.85 -6.91 -2.49
C MET A 78 6.66 -6.14 -3.80
N ASN A 79 6.91 -4.83 -3.80
CA ASN A 79 6.81 -4.03 -5.02
C ASN A 79 7.82 -4.48 -6.10
N GLU A 80 9.08 -4.71 -5.70
CA GLU A 80 10.11 -5.17 -6.65
C GLU A 80 9.85 -6.62 -7.11
N THR A 81 9.36 -7.51 -6.23
CA THR A 81 8.99 -8.87 -6.64
C THR A 81 7.80 -8.88 -7.59
N TYR A 82 6.76 -8.07 -7.34
CA TYR A 82 5.64 -7.93 -8.28
C TYR A 82 6.08 -7.35 -9.63
N ALA A 83 6.98 -6.35 -9.61
CA ALA A 83 7.55 -5.77 -10.82
C ALA A 83 8.39 -6.79 -11.61
N ALA A 84 9.17 -7.62 -10.92
CA ALA A 84 9.98 -8.68 -11.54
C ALA A 84 9.13 -9.83 -12.09
N CYS A 85 8.04 -10.19 -11.41
CA CYS A 85 7.08 -11.19 -11.86
C CYS A 85 6.12 -10.68 -12.94
N GLY A 86 6.17 -9.39 -13.30
CA GLY A 86 5.25 -8.78 -14.25
C GLY A 86 3.79 -8.81 -13.81
N ILE A 87 3.53 -8.96 -12.50
CA ILE A 87 2.19 -9.04 -11.95
C ILE A 87 1.65 -7.60 -11.87
N PRO A 88 0.51 -7.28 -12.50
CA PRO A 88 -0.05 -5.94 -12.42
C PRO A 88 -0.43 -5.64 -10.97
N VAL A 89 0.05 -4.51 -10.46
CA VAL A 89 -0.34 -4.00 -9.13
C VAL A 89 -1.86 -3.85 -9.08
N HIS A 90 -2.51 -4.74 -8.35
CA HIS A 90 -3.97 -4.72 -8.21
C HIS A 90 -4.38 -3.62 -7.23
N SER A 91 -4.59 -2.41 -7.76
CA SER A 91 -5.03 -1.25 -6.97
C SER A 91 -6.52 -1.36 -6.63
N GLN A 92 -6.86 -2.00 -5.52
CA GLN A 92 -8.22 -1.94 -4.93
C GLN A 92 -8.53 -0.59 -4.27
N SER A 93 -7.62 0.38 -4.39
CA SER A 93 -7.77 1.72 -3.79
C SER A 93 -9.04 2.43 -4.29
N ALA A 94 -9.43 2.24 -5.54
CA ALA A 94 -10.61 2.87 -6.12
C ALA A 94 -11.91 2.41 -5.42
N GLU A 95 -12.02 1.11 -5.10
CA GLU A 95 -13.19 0.58 -4.40
C GLU A 95 -13.23 1.02 -2.94
N MET A 96 -12.08 1.04 -2.25
CA MET A 96 -11.98 1.54 -0.88
C MET A 96 -12.37 3.03 -0.77
N ILE A 97 -11.99 3.86 -1.75
CA ILE A 97 -12.34 5.29 -1.77
C ILE A 97 -13.85 5.47 -1.93
N GLY A 98 -14.51 4.70 -2.81
CA GLY A 98 -15.95 4.80 -3.03
C GLY A 98 -16.76 4.47 -1.78
N VAL A 99 -16.41 3.36 -1.11
CA VAL A 99 -17.10 2.90 0.10
C VAL A 99 -16.92 3.91 1.25
N THR A 100 -15.70 4.36 1.50
CA THR A 100 -15.42 5.33 2.57
C THR A 100 -16.11 6.67 2.34
N ALA A 101 -16.15 7.17 1.10
CA ALA A 101 -16.86 8.40 0.75
C ALA A 101 -18.37 8.27 0.98
N ALA A 102 -18.98 7.13 0.64
CA ALA A 102 -20.41 6.88 0.85
C ALA A 102 -20.78 6.86 2.34
N PHE A 103 -20.04 6.10 3.16
CA PHE A 103 -20.28 6.02 4.61
C PHE A 103 -20.01 7.36 5.30
N GLY A 104 -18.96 8.08 4.89
CA GLY A 104 -18.67 9.43 5.38
C GLY A 104 -19.79 10.43 5.07
N GLY A 105 -20.32 10.41 3.85
CA GLY A 105 -21.45 11.26 3.44
C GLY A 105 -22.71 10.99 4.25
N LEU A 106 -23.06 9.71 4.45
CA LEU A 106 -24.20 9.30 5.28
C LEU A 106 -24.05 9.80 6.73
N ALA A 107 -22.84 9.70 7.29
CA ALA A 107 -22.57 10.15 8.65
C ALA A 107 -22.78 11.67 8.81
N VAL A 108 -22.32 12.47 7.85
CA VAL A 108 -22.54 13.93 7.86
C VAL A 108 -24.02 14.27 7.81
N ILE A 109 -24.79 13.58 6.96
CA ILE A 109 -26.25 13.80 6.84
C ILE A 109 -26.94 13.51 8.18
N MET A 110 -26.60 12.40 8.84
CA MET A 110 -27.16 12.03 10.14
C MET A 110 -26.84 13.07 11.23
N VAL A 111 -25.63 13.64 11.23
CA VAL A 111 -25.23 14.72 12.15
C VAL A 111 -26.07 15.97 11.89
N VAL A 112 -26.26 16.37 10.63
CA VAL A 112 -27.06 17.56 10.29
C VAL A 112 -28.51 17.41 10.76
N ILE A 113 -29.12 16.24 10.54
CA ILE A 113 -30.49 15.97 11.00
C ILE A 113 -30.58 16.08 12.53
N ARG A 114 -29.61 15.54 13.26
CA ARG A 114 -29.54 15.66 14.73
C ARG A 114 -29.41 17.11 15.20
N LEU A 115 -28.59 17.91 14.53
CA LEU A 115 -28.41 19.32 14.85
C LEU A 115 -29.67 20.14 14.53
N MET A 116 -30.39 19.81 13.46
CA MET A 116 -31.66 20.46 13.11
C MET A 116 -32.76 20.17 14.12
N ASP A 117 -32.92 18.91 14.52
CA ASP A 117 -33.90 18.49 15.53
C ASP A 117 -33.66 19.19 16.88
N ARG A 118 -32.39 19.24 17.29
CA ARG A 118 -31.99 19.87 18.55
C ARG A 118 -31.94 21.40 18.50
N GLY A 119 -31.67 21.98 17.32
CA GLY A 119 -31.63 23.43 17.10
C GLY A 119 -33.01 24.09 17.01
N ILE A 120 -34.02 23.34 16.57
CA ILE A 120 -35.42 23.80 16.56
C ILE A 120 -36.01 23.76 17.99
N SER A 121 -35.56 22.82 18.83
CA SER A 121 -35.95 22.72 20.24
C SER A 121 -34.96 23.50 21.11
N SER A 122 -35.08 24.83 21.13
CA SER A 122 -34.22 25.79 21.85
C SER A 122 -34.19 25.65 23.39
N ALA A 123 -34.59 24.50 23.94
CA ALA A 123 -34.57 24.15 25.36
C ALA A 123 -33.54 23.06 25.71
N ALA A 124 -32.88 22.42 24.73
CA ALA A 124 -31.89 21.37 25.00
C ALA A 124 -30.46 21.94 25.08
N LYS A 125 -29.81 21.83 26.25
CA LYS A 125 -28.37 22.10 26.44
C LYS A 125 -27.56 21.31 25.41
N LEU A 126 -26.91 21.99 24.46
CA LEU A 126 -25.96 21.37 23.53
C LEU A 126 -24.96 20.55 24.35
N GLY A 127 -24.92 19.25 24.08
CA GLY A 127 -23.97 18.36 24.72
C GLY A 127 -22.56 18.72 24.25
N TRP A 128 -21.56 18.42 25.08
CA TRP A 128 -20.16 18.55 24.66
C TRP A 128 -19.86 17.76 23.38
N ASP A 129 -20.61 16.69 23.11
CA ASP A 129 -20.53 15.88 21.89
C ASP A 129 -20.83 16.71 20.61
N ASP A 130 -21.98 17.38 20.53
CA ASP A 130 -22.37 18.21 19.38
C ASP A 130 -21.47 19.45 19.21
N LEU A 131 -20.99 20.02 20.32
CA LEU A 131 -20.05 21.15 20.32
C LEU A 131 -18.70 20.76 19.73
N LEU A 132 -18.18 19.57 20.05
CA LEU A 132 -16.91 19.09 19.52
C LEU A 132 -16.99 18.76 18.03
N ILE A 133 -18.13 18.24 17.57
CA ILE A 133 -18.41 17.96 16.15
C ILE A 133 -18.57 19.27 15.36
N GLY A 134 -19.27 20.27 15.92
CA GLY A 134 -19.35 21.61 15.33
C GLY A 134 -18.00 22.33 15.32
N ALA A 135 -17.24 22.25 16.41
CA ALA A 135 -15.94 22.88 16.55
C ALA A 135 -14.89 22.27 15.61
N SER A 136 -14.93 20.96 15.35
CA SER A 136 -14.03 20.33 14.37
C SER A 136 -14.36 20.74 12.93
N GLY A 137 -15.65 20.95 12.59
CA GLY A 137 -16.06 21.45 11.28
C GLY A 137 -15.81 22.95 11.05
N VAL A 138 -15.91 23.77 12.10
CA VAL A 138 -15.67 25.23 12.01
C VAL A 138 -14.19 25.57 11.86
N ARG A 139 -13.28 24.72 12.36
CA ARG A 139 -11.83 24.93 12.22
C ARG A 139 -11.31 24.79 10.77
N GLU A 140 -12.13 24.30 9.84
CA GLU A 140 -11.74 24.11 8.43
C GLU A 140 -11.95 25.37 7.56
N ARG A 141 -12.55 26.47 8.08
CA ARG A 141 -12.76 27.68 7.28
C ARG A 141 -11.52 28.58 7.15
N GLU A 142 -10.42 28.28 7.85
CA GLU A 142 -9.22 29.14 7.84
C GLU A 142 -7.88 28.43 7.54
N THR A 143 -7.89 27.31 6.83
CA THR A 143 -6.67 26.85 6.15
C THR A 143 -6.92 26.63 4.67
N HIS A 144 -6.67 27.70 3.92
CA HIS A 144 -6.03 27.65 2.61
C HIS A 144 -5.40 26.27 2.34
N LEU A 145 -5.89 25.55 1.33
CA LEU A 145 -5.39 24.24 0.90
C LEU A 145 -3.86 24.17 0.92
N PRO A 146 -3.22 23.39 1.80
CA PRO A 146 -1.94 22.79 1.48
C PRO A 146 -2.21 21.51 0.69
N ASN A 147 -1.58 21.42 -0.48
CA ASN A 147 -1.48 20.24 -1.32
C ASN A 147 -1.44 18.91 -0.54
N HIS A 148 -2.59 18.21 -0.43
CA HIS A 148 -2.77 16.98 0.35
C HIS A 148 -1.94 15.79 -0.13
N ARG A 149 -1.31 15.85 -1.32
CA ARG A 149 -0.34 14.82 -1.73
C ARG A 149 0.90 14.81 -0.83
N ASN A 150 1.32 15.96 -0.31
CA ASN A 150 2.56 16.07 0.43
C ASN A 150 2.37 15.72 1.92
N ALA A 151 1.20 16.00 2.50
CA ALA A 151 0.91 15.71 3.91
C ALA A 151 0.70 14.20 4.18
N TYR A 152 0.14 13.45 3.24
CA TYR A 152 0.07 11.98 3.34
C TYR A 152 1.46 11.35 3.25
N ALA A 153 2.32 11.83 2.34
CA ALA A 153 3.69 11.35 2.19
C ALA A 153 4.52 11.56 3.47
N ASP A 154 4.43 12.73 4.09
CA ASP A 154 5.18 13.05 5.31
C ASP A 154 4.66 12.28 6.54
N SER A 155 3.35 12.08 6.63
CA SER A 155 2.71 11.26 7.67
C SER A 155 3.08 9.78 7.56
N SER A 156 3.17 9.25 6.33
CA SER A 156 3.62 7.87 6.08
C SER A 156 5.11 7.69 6.37
N LEU A 157 5.95 8.67 6.04
CA LEU A 157 7.39 8.64 6.33
C LEU A 157 7.67 8.68 7.84
N ASN A 158 6.97 9.56 8.58
CA ASN A 158 7.11 9.69 10.04
C ASN A 158 6.50 8.51 10.80
N ARG A 159 5.41 7.91 10.28
CA ARG A 159 4.84 6.67 10.83
C ARG A 159 5.74 5.46 10.58
N SER A 160 6.38 5.36 9.41
CA SER A 160 7.42 4.34 9.14
C SER A 160 8.61 4.45 10.09
N HIS A 161 9.13 5.66 10.31
CA HIS A 161 10.25 5.88 11.23
C HIS A 161 9.90 5.59 12.69
N ARG A 162 8.66 5.86 13.11
CA ARG A 162 8.19 5.57 14.48
C ARG A 162 7.88 4.08 14.67
N SER A 163 7.25 3.44 13.67
CA SER A 163 6.95 2.01 13.68
C SER A 163 8.23 1.15 13.71
N SER A 164 9.29 1.57 13.00
CA SER A 164 10.59 0.88 13.04
C SER A 164 11.28 1.00 14.41
N LYS A 165 11.06 2.10 15.15
CA LYS A 165 11.61 2.27 16.51
C LYS A 165 10.84 1.49 17.57
N THR A 166 9.53 1.29 17.39
CA THR A 166 8.70 0.53 18.33
C THR A 166 8.82 -0.98 18.16
N CYS A 167 9.06 -1.50 16.96
CA CYS A 167 9.22 -2.94 16.74
C CYS A 167 10.61 -3.48 17.09
N GLN A 168 11.67 -2.65 17.02
CA GLN A 168 13.03 -3.06 17.44
C GLN A 168 13.13 -3.30 18.96
N SER A 169 12.21 -2.73 19.75
CA SER A 169 12.22 -2.91 21.21
C SER A 169 11.52 -4.20 21.68
N SER A 170 10.84 -4.92 20.78
CA SER A 170 10.13 -6.17 21.13
C SER A 170 10.89 -7.44 20.75
N SER A 171 12.04 -7.34 20.08
CA SER A 171 12.90 -8.47 19.71
C SER A 171 14.17 -8.60 20.58
N VAL A 172 14.27 -7.80 21.66
CA VAL A 172 15.27 -7.96 22.73
C VAL A 172 14.54 -8.05 24.07
N GLN A 173 13.68 -9.06 24.21
CA GLN A 173 13.35 -9.63 25.52
C GLN A 173 12.88 -11.08 25.38
#